data_AF-A0A433BZ40-F1
#
_entry.id   AF-A0A433BZ40-F1
#
_cell.length_a   1.000
_cell.length_b   1.000
_cell.length_c   1.000
_cell.angle_alpha   90.00
_cell.angle_beta   90.00
_cell.angle_gamma   90.00
#
_symmetry.space_group_name_H-M   'P 1'
#
loop_
_entity.id
_entity.type
_entity.pdbx_description
1 polymer ?
#
loop_
_entity_poly.entity_id
_entity_poly.type
_entity_poly.pdbx_seq_one_letter_code
_entity_poly.pdbx_strand_id
1 'polypeptide(L)' 'MKAFSRVLVALVAALASLFFGAGTSHAGLDNELSLVDGQDRTLTVQQWDTFLNGVFPLDRNRLTRE' A
#
# COMPACT_ATOMS: atom_id res chain seq x y z
N MET A 1 40.19 15.53 -15.61
CA MET A 1 39.04 16.23 -14.99
C MET A 1 37.68 15.83 -15.56
N LYS A 2 37.50 15.75 -16.89
CA LYS A 2 36.19 15.39 -17.50
C LYS A 2 35.68 13.98 -17.16
N ALA A 3 36.56 12.98 -17.10
CA ALA A 3 36.18 11.60 -16.74
C ALA A 3 35.73 11.49 -15.28
N PHE A 4 36.48 12.08 -14.35
CA PHE A 4 36.10 12.15 -12.92
C PHE A 4 34.74 12.82 -12.71
N SER A 5 34.50 13.94 -13.39
CA SER A 5 33.20 14.63 -13.32
C SER A 5 32.06 13.76 -13.85
N ARG A 6 32.25 13.03 -14.95
CA ARG A 6 31.24 12.09 -15.50
C ARG A 6 30.95 10.93 -14.55
N VAL A 7 31.98 10.36 -13.93
CA VAL A 7 31.83 9.28 -12.95
C VAL A 7 31.07 9.79 -11.72
N LEU A 8 31.42 10.97 -11.21
CA LEU A 8 30.72 11.57 -10.07
C LEU A 8 29.23 11.80 -10.37
N VAL A 9 28.90 12.34 -11.54
CA VAL A 9 27.50 12.56 -11.96
C VAL A 9 26.76 11.23 -12.09
N ALA A 10 27.36 10.20 -12.68
CA ALA A 10 26.74 8.88 -12.79
C ALA A 10 26.47 8.27 -11.40
N LEU A 11 27.39 8.46 -10.46
CA LEU A 11 27.29 7.95 -9.10
C LEU A 11 26.19 8.69 -8.32
N VAL A 12 26.12 10.02 -8.45
CA VAL A 12 25.02 10.82 -7.87
C VAL A 12 23.68 10.43 -8.47
N ALA A 13 23.59 10.25 -9.80
CA ALA A 13 22.35 9.85 -10.45
C ALA A 13 21.89 8.44 -10.02
N ALA A 14 22.81 7.49 -9.88
CA ALA A 14 22.53 6.14 -9.39
C ALA A 14 22.12 6.12 -7.91
N LEU A 15 22.71 6.98 -7.08
CA LEU A 15 22.28 7.14 -5.69
C LEU A 15 20.92 7.83 -5.60
N ALA A 16 20.68 8.85 -6.42
CA ALA A 16 19.41 9.56 -6.46
C ALA A 16 18.26 8.65 -6.90
N SER A 17 18.47 7.78 -7.90
CA SER A 17 17.43 6.85 -8.36
C SER A 17 16.97 5.84 -7.31
N LEU A 18 17.80 5.51 -6.31
CA LEU A 18 17.39 4.69 -5.16
C LEU A 18 16.33 5.38 -4.29
N PHE A 19 16.29 6.72 -4.26
CA PHE A 19 15.29 7.49 -3.52
C PHE A 19 14.00 7.76 -4.32
N PHE A 20 14.02 7.57 -5.64
CA PHE A 20 12.83 7.65 -6.50
C PHE A 20 12.17 6.28 -6.76
N GLY A 21 12.75 5.20 -6.22
CA GLY A 21 12.35 3.83 -6.49
C GLY A 21 11.58 3.16 -5.36
N ALA A 22 10.38 3.64 -5.06
CA ALA A 22 9.31 2.82 -4.48
C ALA A 22 8.00 3.62 -4.46
N GLY A 23 7.38 3.78 -5.63
CA GLY A 23 5.92 3.86 -5.69
C GLY A 23 5.33 2.48 -5.41
N THR A 24 5.72 1.83 -4.31
CA THR A 24 5.05 0.62 -3.86
C THR A 24 3.71 1.08 -3.33
N SER A 25 2.63 0.66 -3.99
CA SER A 25 1.31 0.66 -3.35
C SER A 25 1.49 -0.13 -2.07
N HIS A 26 1.56 0.59 -0.95
CA HIS A 26 1.47 -0.02 0.36
C HIS A 26 0.01 -0.39 0.52
N ALA A 27 -0.24 -1.67 0.80
CA ALA A 27 -1.49 -2.03 1.41
C ALA A 27 -1.63 -1.21 2.69
N GLY A 28 -2.70 -0.42 2.81
CA GLY A 28 -3.01 0.33 4.02
C GLY A 28 -3.71 -0.58 5.02
N LEU A 29 -3.23 -0.61 6.27
CA LEU A 29 -3.95 -1.28 7.36
C LEU A 29 -5.16 -0.42 7.74
N ASP A 30 -6.36 -0.94 7.53
CA ASP A 30 -7.61 -0.23 7.84
C ASP A 30 -7.98 -0.37 9.31
N ASN A 31 -7.85 -1.58 9.86
CA ASN A 31 -8.18 -1.89 11.24
C ASN A 31 -7.55 -3.22 11.68
N GLU A 32 -7.36 -3.36 12.99
CA GLU A 32 -6.84 -4.57 13.62
C GLU A 32 -7.48 -4.79 14.99
N LEU A 33 -7.55 -6.05 15.42
CA LEU A 33 -7.98 -6.42 16.76
C LEU A 33 -7.13 -7.58 17.26
N SER A 34 -6.69 -7.48 18.51
CA SER A 34 -5.98 -8.56 19.21
C SER A 34 -6.78 -9.06 20.41
N LEU A 35 -6.76 -10.37 20.62
CA LEU A 35 -7.43 -11.06 21.73
C LEU A 35 -6.51 -12.18 22.25
N VAL A 36 -6.42 -12.32 23.58
CA VAL A 36 -5.83 -13.52 24.19
C VAL A 36 -6.92 -14.58 24.31
N ASP A 37 -6.71 -15.74 23.72
CA ASP A 37 -7.69 -16.83 23.74
C ASP A 37 -7.59 -17.69 25.02
N GLY A 38 -8.48 -18.70 25.13
CA GLY A 38 -8.53 -19.58 26.30
C GLY A 38 -7.33 -20.53 26.46
N GLN A 39 -6.35 -20.49 25.55
CA GLN A 39 -5.09 -21.26 25.61
C GLN A 39 -3.88 -20.33 25.76
N ASP A 40 -4.10 -19.09 26.22
CA ASP A 40 -3.08 -18.05 26.41
C ASP A 40 -2.34 -17.64 25.13
N ARG A 41 -2.98 -17.78 23.95
CA ARG A 41 -2.41 -17.33 22.67
C ARG A 41 -2.92 -15.93 22.34
N THR A 42 -2.03 -15.04 21.93
CA THR A 42 -2.42 -13.75 21.33
C THR A 42 -2.82 -13.96 19.87
N LEU A 43 -4.11 -13.84 19.58
CA LEU A 43 -4.67 -13.88 18.24
C LEU A 43 -4.86 -12.46 17.73
N THR A 44 -4.42 -12.19 16.50
CA THR A 44 -4.57 -10.88 15.85
C THR A 44 -5.30 -11.07 14.53
N VAL A 45 -6.31 -10.25 14.29
CA VAL A 45 -7.01 -10.13 13.00
C VAL A 45 -6.78 -8.73 12.44
N GLN A 46 -6.63 -8.63 11.13
CA GLN A 46 -6.33 -7.38 10.43
C GLN A 46 -7.16 -7.27 9.14
N GLN A 47 -7.50 -6.04 8.78
CA GLN A 47 -8.19 -5.67 7.55
C GLN A 47 -7.33 -4.66 6.79
N TRP A 48 -7.16 -4.87 5.49
CA TRP A 48 -6.29 -4.08 4.63
C TRP A 48 -7.02 -3.68 3.34
N ASP A 49 -6.73 -2.49 2.83
CA ASP A 49 -7.18 -1.95 1.53
C ASP A 49 -8.68 -2.07 1.23
N THR A 50 -9.52 -1.81 2.23
CA THR A 50 -10.96 -1.96 2.08
C THR A 50 -11.54 -0.83 1.27
N PHE A 51 -11.96 -1.18 0.05
CA PHE A 51 -12.68 -0.28 -0.82
C PHE A 51 -14.09 -0.82 -1.12
N LEU A 52 -15.12 -0.10 -0.65
CA LEU A 52 -16.51 -0.38 -0.98
C LEU A 52 -16.93 0.50 -2.16
N ASN A 53 -16.98 -0.10 -3.34
CA ASN A 53 -17.34 0.60 -4.57
C ASN A 53 -18.84 0.47 -4.86
N GLY A 54 -19.63 1.44 -4.41
CA GLY A 54 -21.04 1.52 -4.77
C GLY A 54 -21.23 1.82 -6.26
N VAL A 55 -22.11 1.09 -6.92
CA VAL A 55 -22.36 1.21 -8.37
C VAL A 55 -23.83 1.53 -8.66
N PHE A 56 -24.11 1.91 -9.90
CA PHE A 56 -25.50 2.04 -10.34
C PHE A 56 -26.14 0.65 -10.39
N PRO A 57 -27.30 0.45 -9.73
CA PRO A 57 -27.96 -0.84 -9.72
C PRO A 57 -28.27 -1.32 -11.15
N LEU A 58 -27.86 -2.54 -11.46
CA LEU A 58 -28.05 -3.12 -12.80
C LEU A 58 -29.54 -3.25 -13.15
N ASP A 59 -30.38 -3.46 -12.14
CA ASP A 59 -31.84 -3.56 -12.25
C ASP A 59 -32.54 -2.21 -12.51
N ARG A 60 -31.81 -1.09 -12.47
CA ARG A 60 -32.31 0.29 -12.60
C ARG A 60 -33.38 0.64 -11.56
N ASN A 61 -33.46 -0.12 -10.48
CA ASN A 61 -34.39 0.14 -9.40
C ASN A 61 -33.80 1.20 -8.47
N ARG A 62 -34.56 2.27 -8.22
CA ARG A 62 -34.12 3.38 -7.34
C ARG A 62 -33.95 2.95 -5.87
N LEU A 63 -34.50 1.80 -5.48
CA LEU A 63 -34.43 1.27 -4.12
C LEU A 63 -33.31 0.25 -3.93
N THR A 64 -32.74 -0.29 -5.01
CA THR A 64 -31.63 -1.26 -4.93
C THR A 64 -30.31 -0.55 -4.63
N ARG A 65 -29.40 -1.24 -3.94
CA ARG A 65 -28.03 -0.81 -3.65
C ARG A 65 -27.11 -1.94 -4.06
N GLU A 66 -26.08 -1.61 -4.83
CA GLU A 66 -25.05 -2.52 -5.32
C GLU A 66 -23.68 -1.87 -5.08
#